data_AF-A0A1V5KC79-F1
#
_entry.id   AF-A0A1V5KC79-F1
#
_cell.length_a   1.000
_cell.length_b   1.000
_cell.length_c   1.000
_cell.angle_alpha   90.00
_cell.angle_beta   90.00
_cell.angle_gamma   90.00
#
_symmetry.space_group_name_H-M   'P 1'
#
loop_
_entity.id
_entity.type
_entity.pdbx_description
1 polymer ?
#
loop_
_entity_poly.entity_id
_entity_poly.type
_entity_poly.pdbx_seq_one_letter_code
_entity_poly.pdbx_strand_id
1 'polypeptide(L)'
;MKVEAGHFSGWSQGARFYPVLYLITRMGGAKDWGSGLPLKANLLGRRSRLEVHHIFPKARLYAAKALNFRKPEVNALANFCFQTKETNLKISDDLPEEYFPKIEAAHPGALASQWIPNDPDLWKIDRFRDFLVARQELLAVELNSQMEKLLHGDTKWLLNKPTVRLEPIPSLYIRSTDEDEDEELERINGWVATQGLPKGILAYDHTPSGEDQQIAVFDLAWPQGLQEELSQPVAVLLNEEPEIIALASQAGFRCFTDTTTFKAYVEREVLNDGTESDKTDFNSSTF
;
A
#
# COMPACT_ATOMS: atom_id res chain seq x y z
N MET A 1 -15.04 19.67 -10.88
CA MET A 1 -13.67 19.31 -10.46
C MET A 1 -13.00 18.52 -11.57
N LYS A 2 -11.95 19.08 -12.19
CA LYS A 2 -11.09 18.38 -13.17
C LYS A 2 -9.97 17.67 -12.42
N VAL A 3 -9.67 16.42 -12.77
CA VAL A 3 -8.56 15.68 -12.17
C VAL A 3 -7.26 16.06 -12.86
N GLU A 4 -6.30 16.54 -12.09
CA GLU A 4 -4.91 16.78 -12.49
C GLU A 4 -3.99 15.59 -12.12
N ALA A 5 -2.83 15.49 -12.78
CA ALA A 5 -1.86 14.40 -12.57
C ALA A 5 -1.43 14.26 -11.10
N GLY A 6 -1.26 15.39 -10.39
CA GLY A 6 -0.89 15.42 -8.97
C GLY A 6 -1.89 14.72 -8.04
N HIS A 7 -3.13 14.44 -8.47
CA HIS A 7 -4.04 13.62 -7.67
C HIS A 7 -3.67 12.13 -7.63
N PHE A 8 -2.87 11.65 -8.60
CA PHE A 8 -2.35 10.28 -8.65
C PHE A 8 -0.97 10.14 -7.98
N SER A 9 -0.51 11.15 -7.22
CA SER A 9 0.78 11.10 -6.49
C SER A 9 0.71 10.39 -5.13
N GLY A 10 -0.47 9.95 -4.69
CA GLY A 10 -0.65 9.21 -3.43
C GLY A 10 -0.04 7.81 -3.48
N TRP A 11 0.40 7.31 -2.31
CA TRP A 11 1.22 6.10 -2.19
C TRP A 11 0.72 5.08 -1.13
N SER A 12 -0.35 5.39 -0.40
CA SER A 12 -0.96 4.46 0.56
C SER A 12 -2.22 3.78 -0.03
N GLN A 13 -2.57 2.59 0.45
CA GLN A 13 -3.83 1.91 0.08
C GLN A 13 -5.08 2.72 0.48
N GLY A 14 -4.98 3.55 1.53
CA GLY A 14 -5.98 4.53 1.93
C GLY A 14 -5.96 5.82 1.09
N ALA A 15 -5.01 5.96 0.16
CA ALA A 15 -5.00 7.10 -0.74
C ALA A 15 -6.26 7.06 -1.61
N ARG A 16 -6.94 8.20 -1.64
CA ARG A 16 -8.27 8.43 -2.23
C ARG A 16 -8.47 7.92 -3.67
N PHE A 17 -7.38 7.59 -4.38
CA PHE A 17 -7.37 7.24 -5.79
C PHE A 17 -7.15 5.74 -6.09
N TYR A 18 -6.85 4.89 -5.11
CA TYR A 18 -6.74 3.44 -5.36
C TYR A 18 -8.09 2.82 -5.83
N PRO A 19 -9.23 3.07 -5.16
CA PRO A 19 -10.54 2.64 -5.67
C PRO A 19 -10.88 3.24 -7.03
N VAL A 20 -10.35 4.44 -7.31
CA VAL A 20 -10.55 5.14 -8.58
C VAL A 20 -9.78 4.43 -9.70
N LEU A 21 -8.54 4.00 -9.48
CA LEU A 21 -7.78 3.20 -10.44
C LEU A 21 -8.50 1.88 -10.75
N TYR A 22 -9.03 1.21 -9.73
CA TYR A 22 -9.84 0.00 -9.91
C TYR A 22 -11.10 0.28 -10.75
N LEU A 23 -11.81 1.38 -10.45
CA LEU A 23 -13.01 1.78 -11.19
C LEU A 23 -12.71 2.03 -12.67
N ILE A 24 -11.71 2.87 -12.98
CA ILE A 24 -11.36 3.17 -14.38
C ILE A 24 -10.83 1.94 -15.10
N THR A 25 -10.15 1.01 -14.42
CA THR A 25 -9.75 -0.28 -15.02
C THR A 25 -10.97 -1.07 -15.50
N ARG A 26 -12.00 -1.18 -14.66
CA ARG A 26 -13.22 -1.92 -15.00
C ARG A 26 -14.07 -1.23 -16.06
N MET A 27 -14.12 0.10 -16.06
CA MET A 27 -14.95 0.90 -16.97
C MET A 27 -14.27 1.25 -18.29
N GLY A 28 -12.97 1.55 -18.26
CA GLY A 28 -12.15 2.01 -19.38
C GLY A 28 -11.77 0.92 -20.38
N GLY A 29 -12.18 -0.33 -20.13
CA GLY A 29 -11.91 -1.44 -21.04
C GLY A 29 -10.45 -1.90 -21.01
N ALA A 30 -9.77 -1.72 -19.86
CA ALA A 30 -8.44 -2.27 -19.62
C ALA A 30 -8.41 -3.77 -19.93
N LYS A 31 -7.32 -4.22 -20.55
CA LYS A 31 -7.12 -5.62 -20.95
C LYS A 31 -6.10 -6.29 -20.04
N ASP A 32 -6.35 -7.56 -19.73
CA ASP A 32 -5.36 -8.44 -19.14
C ASP A 32 -4.18 -8.61 -20.11
N TRP A 33 -2.96 -8.48 -19.63
CA TRP A 33 -1.77 -8.52 -20.47
C TRP A 33 -1.38 -9.91 -20.95
N GLY A 34 -1.83 -10.97 -20.27
CA GLY A 34 -1.53 -12.36 -20.64
C GLY A 34 -2.52 -12.94 -21.64
N SER A 35 -3.78 -12.49 -21.61
CA SER A 35 -4.86 -13.00 -22.47
C SER A 35 -5.38 -11.98 -23.50
N GLY A 36 -5.09 -10.69 -23.33
CA GLY A 36 -5.64 -9.61 -24.15
C GLY A 36 -7.14 -9.35 -23.93
N LEU A 37 -7.78 -10.07 -23.00
CA LEU A 37 -9.22 -9.97 -22.74
C LEU A 37 -9.53 -8.78 -21.83
N PRO A 38 -10.66 -8.08 -22.04
CA PRO A 38 -11.08 -7.00 -21.15
C PRO A 38 -11.30 -7.46 -19.70
N LEU A 39 -10.77 -6.71 -18.74
CA LEU A 39 -10.89 -6.91 -17.29
C LEU A 39 -12.28 -6.48 -16.76
N LYS A 40 -13.37 -6.92 -17.39
CA LYS A 40 -14.73 -6.50 -17.05
C LYS A 40 -15.21 -7.08 -15.71
N ALA A 41 -16.12 -6.36 -15.04
CA ALA A 41 -16.72 -6.77 -13.77
C ALA A 41 -17.48 -8.10 -13.83
N ASN A 42 -18.00 -8.48 -15.01
CA ASN A 42 -18.81 -9.68 -15.21
C ASN A 42 -17.99 -10.96 -15.47
N LEU A 43 -16.66 -10.91 -15.30
CA LEU A 43 -15.83 -12.12 -15.39
C LEU A 43 -16.07 -13.00 -14.15
N LEU A 44 -16.79 -14.12 -14.32
CA LEU A 44 -17.13 -15.08 -13.27
C LEU A 44 -16.07 -16.18 -13.15
N GLY A 45 -15.56 -16.42 -11.93
CA GLY A 45 -14.65 -17.54 -11.61
C GLY A 45 -13.58 -17.17 -10.55
N ARG A 46 -13.07 -18.13 -9.76
CA ARG A 46 -12.01 -17.84 -8.76
C ARG A 46 -10.72 -17.29 -9.40
N ARG A 47 -10.50 -17.55 -10.69
CA ARG A 47 -9.34 -17.07 -11.48
C ARG A 47 -9.56 -15.71 -12.15
N SER A 48 -10.77 -15.13 -12.08
CA SER A 48 -11.05 -13.77 -12.58
C SER A 48 -10.88 -12.70 -11.50
N ARG A 49 -10.37 -13.07 -10.32
CA ARG A 49 -9.99 -12.10 -9.29
C ARG A 49 -8.82 -11.28 -9.82
N LEU A 50 -8.99 -9.96 -9.84
CA LEU A 50 -7.91 -9.05 -10.17
C LEU A 50 -6.93 -9.01 -9.01
N GLU A 51 -5.65 -9.01 -9.36
CA GLU A 51 -4.54 -8.75 -8.47
C GLU A 51 -3.86 -7.46 -8.90
N VAL A 52 -3.35 -6.73 -7.92
CA VAL A 52 -2.47 -5.60 -8.20
C VAL A 52 -1.16 -6.16 -8.73
N HIS A 53 -0.66 -5.56 -9.78
CA HIS A 53 0.65 -5.83 -10.31
C HIS A 53 1.48 -4.55 -10.23
N HIS A 54 2.65 -4.65 -9.60
CA HIS A 54 3.66 -3.60 -9.65
C HIS A 54 4.31 -3.63 -11.03
N ILE A 55 4.07 -2.59 -11.83
CA ILE A 55 4.57 -2.48 -13.19
C ILE A 55 6.09 -2.59 -13.19
N PHE A 56 6.76 -1.78 -12.37
CA PHE A 56 8.15 -1.97 -11.99
C PHE A 56 8.21 -2.79 -10.71
N PRO A 57 8.80 -4.00 -10.73
CA PRO A 57 8.81 -4.87 -9.57
C PRO A 57 9.56 -4.25 -8.38
N LYS A 58 8.93 -4.30 -7.20
CA LYS A 58 9.47 -3.82 -5.91
C LYS A 58 10.90 -4.30 -5.65
N ALA A 59 11.13 -5.61 -5.83
CA ALA A 59 12.45 -6.22 -5.63
C ALA A 59 13.53 -5.63 -6.55
N ARG A 60 13.19 -5.31 -7.80
CA ARG A 60 14.12 -4.72 -8.77
C ARG A 60 14.41 -3.25 -8.42
N LEU A 61 13.40 -2.50 -8.01
CA LEU A 61 13.56 -1.11 -7.57
C LEU A 61 14.47 -1.00 -6.34
N TYR A 62 14.27 -1.83 -5.32
CA TYR A 62 15.14 -1.81 -4.13
C TYR A 62 16.54 -2.38 -4.37
N ALA A 63 16.70 -3.33 -5.31
CA ALA A 63 18.02 -3.81 -5.72
C ALA A 63 18.86 -2.72 -6.40
N ALA A 64 18.22 -1.73 -7.04
CA ALA A 64 18.87 -0.61 -7.73
C ALA A 64 19.35 0.50 -6.75
N LYS A 65 20.20 0.14 -5.79
CA LYS A 65 20.65 1.01 -4.70
C LYS A 65 21.22 2.37 -5.14
N ALA A 66 21.85 2.42 -6.31
CA ALA A 66 22.41 3.66 -6.86
C ALA A 66 21.33 4.72 -7.21
N LEU A 67 20.10 4.29 -7.50
CA LEU A 67 19.00 5.17 -7.88
C LEU A 67 18.18 5.67 -6.68
N ASN A 68 18.35 5.01 -5.52
CA ASN A 68 17.78 5.40 -4.23
C ASN A 68 16.26 5.67 -4.30
N PHE A 69 15.51 4.67 -4.78
CA PHE A 69 14.05 4.71 -4.78
C PHE A 69 13.50 4.47 -3.38
N ARG A 70 12.47 5.24 -3.02
CA ARG A 70 11.86 5.18 -1.68
C ARG A 70 10.50 4.48 -1.70
N LYS A 71 10.05 3.97 -0.54
CA LYS A 71 8.76 3.26 -0.38
C LYS A 71 7.57 4.02 -1.01
N PRO A 72 7.43 5.36 -0.82
CA PRO A 72 6.35 6.11 -1.47
C PRO A 72 6.39 6.09 -3.00
N GLU A 73 7.58 6.02 -3.60
CA GLU A 73 7.75 5.96 -5.07
C GLU A 73 7.44 4.55 -5.59
N VAL A 74 7.94 3.54 -4.88
CA VAL A 74 7.74 2.12 -5.22
C VAL A 74 6.26 1.75 -5.16
N ASN A 75 5.56 2.24 -4.13
CA ASN A 75 4.14 1.99 -3.89
C ASN A 75 3.24 3.09 -4.50
N ALA A 76 3.78 3.93 -5.39
CA ALA A 76 3.00 4.95 -6.05
C ALA A 76 1.88 4.31 -6.87
N LEU A 77 0.68 4.91 -6.85
CA LEU A 77 -0.47 4.41 -7.61
C LEU A 77 -0.16 4.29 -9.12
N ALA A 78 0.69 5.16 -9.64
CA ALA A 78 1.17 5.12 -11.02
C ALA A 78 2.11 3.94 -11.33
N ASN A 79 2.61 3.22 -10.33
CA ASN A 79 3.31 1.95 -10.49
C ASN A 79 2.36 0.73 -10.46
N PHE A 80 1.04 0.92 -10.27
CA PHE A 80 0.10 -0.19 -10.18
C PHE A 80 -0.73 -0.36 -11.45
N CYS A 81 -0.95 -1.61 -11.82
CA CYS A 81 -1.98 -2.00 -12.78
C CYS A 81 -2.72 -3.24 -12.25
N PHE A 82 -3.79 -3.65 -12.92
CA PHE A 82 -4.52 -4.86 -12.52
C PHE A 82 -4.33 -5.96 -13.55
N GLN A 83 -4.07 -7.17 -13.07
CA GLN A 83 -3.97 -8.36 -13.89
C GLN A 83 -4.81 -9.49 -13.29
N THR A 84 -5.11 -10.51 -14.08
CA THR A 84 -5.57 -11.77 -13.49
C THR A 84 -4.42 -12.43 -12.72
N LYS A 85 -4.75 -13.26 -11.72
CA LYS A 85 -3.73 -13.99 -10.93
C LYS A 85 -2.74 -14.77 -11.80
N GLU A 86 -3.23 -15.44 -12.84
CA GLU A 86 -2.39 -16.22 -13.75
C GLU A 86 -1.38 -15.34 -14.50
N THR A 87 -1.84 -14.20 -15.03
CA THR A 87 -0.98 -13.23 -15.71
C THR A 87 0.02 -12.60 -14.74
N ASN A 88 -0.40 -12.23 -13.53
CA ASN A 88 0.47 -11.66 -12.50
C ASN A 88 1.63 -12.60 -12.15
N LEU A 89 1.31 -13.88 -11.89
CA LEU A 89 2.32 -14.92 -11.61
C LEU A 89 3.27 -15.16 -12.80
N LYS A 90 2.77 -15.06 -14.03
CA LYS A 90 3.58 -15.27 -15.24
C LYS A 90 4.57 -14.14 -15.50
N ILE A 91 4.20 -12.90 -15.18
CA ILE A 91 5.10 -11.74 -15.32
C ILE A 91 6.16 -11.74 -14.23
N SER A 92 5.80 -12.16 -13.00
CA SER A 92 6.74 -12.23 -11.87
C SER A 92 7.44 -10.89 -11.62
N ASP A 93 8.77 -10.89 -11.61
CA ASP A 93 9.66 -9.77 -11.33
C ASP A 93 10.47 -9.35 -12.58
N ASP A 94 9.98 -9.68 -13.77
CA ASP A 94 10.52 -9.22 -15.05
C ASP A 94 10.46 -7.68 -15.12
N LEU A 95 11.45 -7.06 -15.76
CA LEU A 95 11.48 -5.60 -15.95
C LEU A 95 10.60 -5.17 -17.12
N PRO A 96 9.92 -4.00 -17.05
CA PRO A 96 9.06 -3.51 -18.14
C PRO A 96 9.74 -3.50 -19.50
N GLU A 97 11.01 -3.09 -19.58
CA GLU A 97 11.79 -3.10 -20.83
C GLU A 97 11.90 -4.49 -21.48
N GLU A 98 11.77 -5.57 -20.71
CA GLU A 98 11.86 -6.95 -21.17
C GLU A 98 10.48 -7.54 -21.52
N TYR A 99 9.46 -7.29 -20.69
CA TYR A 99 8.16 -7.94 -20.83
C TYR A 99 7.11 -7.12 -21.60
N PHE A 100 7.20 -5.77 -21.62
CA PHE A 100 6.30 -4.93 -22.41
C PHE A 100 6.36 -5.20 -23.92
N PRO A 101 7.54 -5.32 -24.57
CA PRO A 101 7.60 -5.65 -25.99
C PRO A 101 6.89 -6.98 -26.32
N LYS A 102 6.99 -7.96 -25.42
CA LYS A 102 6.35 -9.29 -25.57
C LYS A 102 4.82 -9.17 -25.47
N ILE A 103 4.33 -8.39 -24.50
CA ILE A 103 2.89 -8.13 -24.34
C ILE A 103 2.35 -7.43 -25.58
N GLU A 104 2.99 -6.35 -26.02
CA GLU A 104 2.48 -5.55 -27.13
C GLU A 104 2.52 -6.32 -28.45
N ALA A 105 3.52 -7.18 -28.65
CA ALA A 105 3.58 -8.10 -29.80
C ALA A 105 2.47 -9.16 -29.78
N ALA A 106 2.15 -9.72 -28.61
CA ALA A 106 1.11 -10.74 -28.46
C ALA A 106 -0.31 -10.14 -28.49
N HIS A 107 -0.48 -8.96 -27.91
CA HIS A 107 -1.75 -8.30 -27.67
C HIS A 107 -1.64 -6.80 -27.92
N PRO A 108 -1.61 -6.35 -29.19
CA PRO A 108 -1.51 -4.93 -29.52
C PRO A 108 -2.58 -4.07 -28.81
N GLY A 109 -2.12 -2.98 -28.21
CA GLY A 109 -2.91 -2.05 -27.42
C GLY A 109 -3.25 -2.51 -26.01
N ALA A 110 -2.71 -3.65 -25.53
CA ALA A 110 -2.92 -4.09 -24.14
C ALA A 110 -2.25 -3.15 -23.13
N LEU A 111 -1.04 -2.67 -23.42
CA LEU A 111 -0.35 -1.69 -22.58
C LEU A 111 -1.09 -0.35 -22.58
N ALA A 112 -1.45 0.15 -23.76
CA ALA A 112 -2.22 1.38 -23.90
C ALA A 112 -3.58 1.33 -23.18
N SER A 113 -4.23 0.17 -23.13
CA SER A 113 -5.51 -0.02 -22.42
C SER A 113 -5.38 0.12 -20.89
N GLN A 114 -4.17 0.06 -20.34
CA GLN A 114 -3.87 0.28 -18.93
C GLN A 114 -3.04 1.57 -18.71
N TRP A 115 -3.10 2.48 -19.68
CA TRP A 115 -2.49 3.81 -19.66
C TRP A 115 -0.98 3.78 -19.41
N ILE A 116 -0.31 2.80 -20.01
CA ILE A 116 1.14 2.71 -20.02
C ILE A 116 1.70 3.69 -21.07
N PRO A 117 2.67 4.55 -20.72
CA PRO A 117 3.38 5.39 -21.69
C PRO A 117 4.02 4.53 -22.78
N ASN A 118 3.83 4.91 -24.04
CA ASN A 118 4.30 4.13 -25.20
C ASN A 118 5.76 4.44 -25.61
N ASP A 119 6.48 5.21 -24.81
CA ASP A 119 7.90 5.51 -25.04
C ASP A 119 8.77 4.41 -24.39
N PRO A 120 9.50 3.60 -25.17
CA PRO A 120 10.34 2.53 -24.64
C PRO A 120 11.45 3.01 -23.72
N ASP A 121 11.90 4.26 -23.82
CA ASP A 121 12.90 4.80 -22.89
C ASP A 121 12.32 4.93 -21.48
N LEU A 122 11.01 5.16 -21.34
CA LEU A 122 10.34 5.19 -20.03
C LEU A 122 10.16 3.81 -19.40
N TRP A 123 10.48 2.71 -20.11
CA TRP A 123 10.34 1.36 -19.56
C TRP A 123 11.59 0.89 -18.80
N LYS A 124 12.66 1.68 -18.85
CA LYS A 124 13.93 1.41 -18.18
C LYS A 124 13.87 1.82 -16.72
N ILE A 125 14.53 1.04 -15.86
CA ILE A 125 14.50 1.26 -14.42
C ILE A 125 15.10 2.61 -14.00
N ASP A 126 16.09 3.12 -14.71
CA ASP A 126 16.71 4.43 -14.48
C ASP A 126 15.78 5.61 -14.85
N ARG A 127 14.72 5.35 -15.62
CA ARG A 127 13.66 6.29 -15.99
C ARG A 127 12.37 6.11 -15.20
N PHE A 128 12.39 5.32 -14.12
CA PHE A 128 11.20 5.01 -13.31
C PHE A 128 10.42 6.25 -12.84
N ARG A 129 11.11 7.29 -12.35
CA ARG A 129 10.44 8.54 -11.91
C ARG A 129 9.72 9.25 -13.04
N ASP A 130 10.32 9.29 -14.23
CA ASP A 130 9.71 9.88 -15.42
C ASP A 130 8.52 9.05 -15.91
N PHE A 131 8.62 7.72 -15.81
CA PHE A 131 7.49 6.83 -16.08
C PHE A 131 6.30 7.12 -15.17
N LEU A 132 6.52 7.30 -13.86
CA LEU A 132 5.44 7.63 -12.92
C LEU A 132 4.73 8.92 -13.36
N VAL A 133 5.49 9.98 -13.66
CA VAL A 133 4.93 11.27 -14.09
C VAL A 133 4.12 11.12 -15.39
N ALA A 134 4.70 10.50 -16.41
CA ALA A 134 4.01 10.30 -17.70
C ALA A 134 2.73 9.48 -17.53
N ARG A 135 2.76 8.44 -16.69
CA ARG A 135 1.58 7.61 -16.43
C ARG A 135 0.51 8.34 -15.63
N GLN A 136 0.88 9.19 -14.66
CA GLN A 136 -0.09 10.02 -13.91
C GLN A 136 -0.88 10.94 -14.84
N GLU A 137 -0.24 11.51 -15.85
CA GLU A 137 -0.91 12.34 -16.86
C GLU A 137 -1.96 11.53 -17.64
N LEU A 138 -1.59 10.33 -18.11
CA LEU A 138 -2.50 9.45 -18.85
C LEU A 138 -3.68 8.99 -17.99
N LEU A 139 -3.44 8.65 -16.73
CA LEU A 139 -4.50 8.28 -15.77
C LEU A 139 -5.47 9.44 -15.51
N ALA A 140 -4.96 10.67 -15.38
CA ALA A 140 -5.79 11.86 -15.22
C ALA A 140 -6.64 12.15 -16.46
N VAL A 141 -6.07 12.00 -17.65
CA VAL A 141 -6.82 12.14 -18.91
C VAL A 141 -7.96 11.13 -18.98
N GLU A 142 -7.68 9.86 -18.67
CA GLU A 142 -8.71 8.82 -18.68
C GLU A 142 -9.83 9.11 -17.68
N LEU A 143 -9.47 9.40 -16.43
CA LEU A 143 -10.48 9.60 -15.40
C LEU A 143 -11.41 10.76 -15.76
N ASN A 144 -10.87 11.85 -16.29
CA ASN A 144 -11.68 12.94 -16.81
C ASN A 144 -12.61 12.49 -17.96
N SER A 145 -12.11 11.68 -18.90
CA SER A 145 -12.90 11.11 -19.99
C SER A 145 -14.04 10.21 -19.48
N GLN A 146 -13.78 9.38 -18.47
CA GLN A 146 -14.81 8.52 -17.86
C GLN A 146 -15.86 9.35 -17.12
N MET A 147 -15.45 10.39 -16.38
CA MET A 147 -16.40 11.30 -15.73
C MET A 147 -17.29 12.03 -16.74
N GLU A 148 -16.72 12.51 -17.85
CA GLU A 148 -17.49 13.17 -18.93
C GLU A 148 -18.53 12.22 -19.55
N LYS A 149 -18.16 10.96 -19.80
CA LYS A 149 -19.10 9.93 -20.28
C LYS A 149 -20.22 9.65 -19.28
N LEU A 150 -19.91 9.56 -17.98
CA LEU A 150 -20.89 9.36 -16.92
C LEU A 150 -21.88 10.52 -16.79
N LEU A 151 -21.42 11.75 -17.02
CA LEU A 151 -22.25 12.95 -17.01
C LEU A 151 -23.02 13.16 -18.31
N HIS A 152 -22.98 12.21 -19.25
CA HIS A 152 -23.60 12.33 -20.58
C HIS A 152 -23.24 13.63 -21.32
N GLY A 153 -22.02 14.14 -21.10
CA GLY A 153 -21.54 15.40 -21.69
C GLY A 153 -21.99 16.69 -20.97
N ASP A 154 -22.72 16.63 -19.85
CA ASP A 154 -23.02 17.82 -19.04
C ASP A 154 -21.82 18.22 -18.17
N THR A 155 -20.83 18.87 -18.80
CA THR A 155 -19.55 19.23 -18.18
C THR A 155 -19.62 20.49 -17.31
N LYS A 156 -20.80 21.10 -17.12
CA LYS A 156 -20.97 22.31 -16.29
C LYS A 156 -20.48 22.09 -14.85
N TRP A 157 -20.60 20.88 -14.32
CA TRP A 157 -20.09 20.47 -13.01
C TRP A 157 -18.57 20.22 -12.96
N LEU A 158 -17.92 19.93 -14.10
CA LEU A 158 -16.47 19.73 -14.17
C LEU A 158 -15.73 21.07 -14.18
N LEU A 159 -16.30 22.08 -14.85
CA LEU A 159 -15.74 23.43 -15.04
C LEU A 159 -15.74 24.30 -13.79
N ASN A 160 -16.69 24.10 -12.87
CA ASN A 160 -16.61 24.73 -11.57
C ASN A 160 -15.45 24.10 -10.77
N LYS A 161 -14.58 24.96 -10.23
CA LYS A 161 -13.64 24.64 -9.14
C LYS A 161 -14.34 24.93 -7.81
N PRO A 162 -15.23 24.07 -7.29
CA PRO A 162 -15.52 24.16 -5.87
C PRO A 162 -14.21 23.82 -5.15
N THR A 163 -13.77 24.71 -4.26
CA THR A 163 -12.86 24.36 -3.17
C THR A 163 -13.57 23.34 -2.30
N VAL A 164 -13.53 22.07 -2.73
CA VAL A 164 -14.01 20.96 -1.90
C VAL A 164 -12.95 20.77 -0.84
N ARG A 165 -13.30 21.07 0.42
CA ARG A 165 -12.56 20.52 1.55
C ARG A 165 -12.67 19.02 1.43
N LEU A 166 -11.55 18.36 1.19
CA LEU A 166 -11.50 16.92 1.05
C LEU A 166 -11.73 16.30 2.43
N GLU A 167 -12.98 16.00 2.75
CA GLU A 167 -13.34 15.20 3.93
C GLU A 167 -12.68 13.80 3.81
N PRO A 168 -12.14 13.22 4.89
CA PRO A 168 -11.65 11.84 4.87
C PRO A 168 -12.84 10.87 4.71
N ILE A 169 -12.85 10.10 3.62
CA ILE A 169 -13.78 8.97 3.46
C ILE A 169 -13.10 7.74 4.09
N PRO A 170 -13.81 6.89 4.86
CA PRO A 170 -13.26 5.66 5.42
C PRO A 170 -12.58 4.81 4.34
N SER A 171 -11.31 4.47 4.57
CA SER A 171 -10.49 3.68 3.66
C SER A 171 -11.08 2.29 3.46
N LEU A 172 -11.47 1.97 2.22
CA LEU A 172 -11.88 0.63 1.84
C LEU A 172 -10.62 -0.23 1.64
N TYR A 173 -10.39 -1.20 2.53
CA TYR A 173 -9.25 -2.13 2.43
C TYR A 173 -9.45 -3.06 1.22
N ILE A 174 -8.83 -2.73 0.09
CA ILE A 174 -8.71 -3.64 -1.05
C ILE A 174 -7.34 -4.29 -0.96
N ARG A 175 -7.32 -5.57 -0.60
CA ARG A 175 -6.13 -6.42 -0.50
C ARG A 175 -5.21 -6.23 -1.72
N SER A 176 -4.10 -5.50 -1.58
CA SER A 176 -3.02 -5.52 -2.55
C SER A 176 -2.09 -6.70 -2.25
N THR A 177 -1.25 -7.04 -3.21
CA THR A 177 -0.28 -8.14 -3.13
C THR A 177 1.07 -7.61 -2.66
N ASP A 178 1.14 -6.93 -1.52
CA ASP A 178 2.40 -6.88 -0.75
C ASP A 178 2.48 -8.18 0.07
N GLU A 179 2.35 -9.33 -0.60
CA GLU A 179 2.24 -10.64 0.06
C GLU A 179 3.41 -10.82 1.03
N ASP A 180 4.66 -10.45 0.69
CA ASP A 180 5.79 -10.67 1.58
C ASP A 180 5.77 -9.81 2.86
N GLU A 181 5.42 -8.52 2.76
CA GLU A 181 5.41 -7.57 3.88
C GLU A 181 4.12 -7.70 4.69
N ASP A 182 2.95 -7.77 4.04
CA ASP A 182 1.67 -8.02 4.69
C ASP A 182 1.66 -9.39 5.37
N GLU A 183 2.21 -10.44 4.73
CA GLU A 183 2.37 -11.74 5.39
C GLU A 183 3.40 -11.67 6.51
N GLU A 184 4.44 -10.84 6.42
CA GLU A 184 5.38 -10.65 7.54
C GLU A 184 4.68 -10.01 8.73
N LEU A 185 3.93 -8.94 8.51
CA LEU A 185 3.13 -8.29 9.55
C LEU A 185 2.05 -9.23 10.11
N GLU A 186 1.37 -10.01 9.26
CA GLU A 186 0.43 -11.04 9.70
C GLU A 186 1.12 -12.16 10.49
N ARG A 187 2.33 -12.59 10.11
CA ARG A 187 3.14 -13.56 10.85
C ARG A 187 3.55 -13.01 12.22
N ILE A 188 3.97 -11.74 12.30
CA ILE A 188 4.29 -11.08 13.57
C ILE A 188 3.04 -11.03 14.45
N ASN A 189 1.92 -10.56 13.90
CA ASN A 189 0.67 -10.40 14.63
C ASN A 189 0.11 -11.77 15.10
N GLY A 190 0.25 -12.80 14.27
CA GLY A 190 -0.05 -14.19 14.61
C GLY A 190 0.83 -14.71 15.74
N TRP A 191 2.14 -14.47 15.67
CA TRP A 191 3.10 -14.88 16.71
C TRP A 191 2.82 -14.19 18.05
N VAL A 192 2.49 -12.89 18.07
CA VAL A 192 2.07 -12.18 19.29
C VAL A 192 0.86 -12.87 19.93
N ALA A 193 -0.13 -13.25 19.12
CA ALA A 193 -1.28 -13.99 19.60
C ALA A 193 -0.92 -15.38 20.17
N THR A 194 0.10 -16.06 19.65
CA THR A 194 0.56 -17.34 20.25
C THR A 194 1.29 -17.15 21.57
N GLN A 195 1.76 -15.93 21.88
CA GLN A 195 2.30 -15.58 23.21
C GLN A 195 1.19 -15.20 24.22
N GLY A 196 -0.09 -15.26 23.82
CA GLY A 196 -1.23 -14.88 24.67
C GLY A 196 -1.48 -13.37 24.74
N LEU A 197 -0.83 -12.58 23.88
CA LEU A 197 -0.98 -11.13 23.81
C LEU A 197 -2.04 -10.73 22.75
N PRO A 198 -2.72 -9.57 22.89
CA PRO A 198 -3.66 -9.05 21.90
C PRO A 198 -2.98 -8.82 20.55
N LYS A 199 -3.76 -8.99 19.48
CA LYS A 199 -3.32 -8.67 18.12
C LYS A 199 -3.25 -7.17 17.91
N GLY A 200 -2.27 -6.73 17.14
CA GLY A 200 -2.12 -5.35 16.70
C GLY A 200 -3.03 -5.01 15.53
N ILE A 201 -3.20 -3.71 15.30
CA ILE A 201 -3.99 -3.14 14.20
C ILE A 201 -3.05 -2.94 13.02
N LEU A 202 -3.36 -3.61 11.90
CA LEU A 202 -2.64 -3.41 10.62
C LEU A 202 -3.07 -2.09 9.98
N ALA A 203 -2.13 -1.40 9.33
CA ALA A 203 -2.34 -0.11 8.67
C ALA A 203 -3.05 0.90 9.59
N TYR A 204 -2.53 1.04 10.81
CA TYR A 204 -3.11 1.90 11.83
C TYR A 204 -2.97 3.38 11.46
N ASP A 205 -4.10 4.05 11.29
CA ASP A 205 -4.16 5.48 10.99
C ASP A 205 -3.99 6.29 12.28
N HIS A 206 -2.84 6.94 12.45
CA HIS A 206 -2.59 7.77 13.61
C HIS A 206 -3.04 9.21 13.36
N THR A 207 -4.07 9.61 14.10
CA THR A 207 -4.56 10.99 14.17
C THR A 207 -4.39 11.52 15.60
N PRO A 208 -3.57 12.55 15.83
CA PRO A 208 -3.50 13.16 17.16
C PRO A 208 -4.83 13.86 17.48
N SER A 209 -5.23 13.79 18.76
CA SER A 209 -6.49 14.37 19.24
C SER A 209 -6.54 15.89 19.01
N GLY A 210 -7.46 16.32 18.13
CA GLY A 210 -7.92 17.70 18.01
C GLY A 210 -7.57 18.42 16.70
N GLU A 211 -6.67 17.88 15.88
CA GLU A 211 -6.35 18.45 14.57
C GLU A 211 -6.67 17.46 13.46
N ASP A 212 -7.42 17.92 12.46
CA ASP A 212 -7.97 17.16 11.33
C ASP A 212 -6.89 16.85 10.26
N GLN A 213 -5.64 16.67 10.71
CA GLN A 213 -4.48 16.47 9.85
C GLN A 213 -3.91 15.07 10.06
N GLN A 214 -4.14 14.21 9.06
CA GLN A 214 -3.55 12.88 8.99
C GLN A 214 -2.02 12.99 8.95
N ILE A 215 -1.34 12.37 9.92
CA ILE A 215 0.12 12.50 10.07
C ILE A 215 0.86 11.32 9.42
N ALA A 216 0.44 10.08 9.69
CA ALA A 216 1.09 8.88 9.16
C ALA A 216 0.21 7.63 9.34
N VAL A 217 0.42 6.64 8.47
CA VAL A 217 -0.12 5.27 8.61
C VAL A 217 1.01 4.37 9.11
N PHE A 218 0.78 3.65 10.21
CA PHE A 218 1.74 2.70 10.76
C PHE A 218 1.41 1.28 10.32
N ASP A 219 2.41 0.51 9.92
CA ASP A 219 2.19 -0.83 9.33
C ASP A 219 1.47 -1.79 10.29
N LEU A 220 1.92 -1.87 11.54
CA LEU A 220 1.28 -2.65 12.60
C LEU A 220 1.45 -1.93 13.94
N ALA A 221 0.36 -1.62 14.62
CA ALA A 221 0.39 -0.87 15.88
C ALA A 221 -0.45 -1.49 17.00
N TRP A 222 0.03 -1.30 18.24
CA TRP A 222 -0.68 -1.50 19.49
C TRP A 222 -0.80 -0.15 20.20
N PRO A 223 -1.86 0.63 19.94
CA PRO A 223 -1.98 1.99 20.48
C PRO A 223 -2.13 2.03 22.01
N GLN A 224 -2.57 0.92 22.61
CA GLN A 224 -2.72 0.73 24.06
C GLN A 224 -1.57 -0.10 24.65
N GLY A 225 -0.54 -0.39 23.86
CA GLY A 225 0.50 -1.34 24.20
C GLY A 225 0.09 -2.80 23.99
N LEU A 226 1.07 -3.70 24.08
CA LEU A 226 0.87 -5.16 23.98
C LEU A 226 0.15 -5.73 25.21
N GLN A 227 0.35 -5.12 26.37
CA GLN A 227 -0.43 -5.32 27.57
C GLN A 227 -1.05 -3.98 27.94
N GLU A 228 -2.37 -3.93 27.94
CA GLU A 228 -3.13 -2.72 28.26
C GLU A 228 -2.72 -2.22 29.66
N GLU A 229 -2.41 -0.93 29.76
CA GLU A 229 -1.92 -0.24 30.97
C GLU A 229 -0.54 -0.66 31.50
N LEU A 230 0.04 -1.77 31.04
CA LEU A 230 1.33 -2.29 31.51
C LEU A 230 2.49 -2.04 30.53
N SER A 231 2.17 -1.76 29.27
CA SER A 231 3.18 -1.49 28.25
C SER A 231 2.85 -0.22 27.48
N GLN A 232 3.88 0.51 27.06
CA GLN A 232 3.71 1.69 26.23
C GLN A 232 3.22 1.31 24.82
N PRO A 233 2.62 2.26 24.06
CA PRO A 233 2.22 2.01 22.68
C PRO A 233 3.38 1.52 21.82
N VAL A 234 3.12 0.56 20.93
CA VAL A 234 4.15 -0.06 20.09
C VAL A 234 3.75 0.00 18.62
N ALA A 235 4.70 0.34 17.75
CA ALA A 235 4.54 0.29 16.31
C ALA A 235 5.68 -0.52 15.67
N VAL A 236 5.34 -1.47 14.81
CA VAL A 236 6.26 -2.13 13.89
C VAL A 236 6.10 -1.45 12.53
N LEU A 237 7.22 -0.93 11.99
CA LEU A 237 7.29 -0.09 10.80
C LEU A 237 8.34 -0.68 9.84
N LEU A 238 7.94 -1.66 9.04
CA LEU A 238 8.85 -2.41 8.19
C LEU A 238 9.17 -1.61 6.92
N ASN A 239 10.46 -1.44 6.65
CA ASN A 239 10.97 -0.70 5.48
C ASN A 239 10.42 0.73 5.35
N GLU A 240 10.01 1.35 6.46
CA GLU A 240 9.45 2.71 6.48
C GLU A 240 10.52 3.81 6.43
N GLU A 241 10.13 4.99 5.96
CA GLU A 241 11.02 6.15 5.92
C GLU A 241 11.37 6.65 7.34
N PRO A 242 12.60 7.16 7.57
CA PRO A 242 13.00 7.74 8.86
C PRO A 242 12.03 8.81 9.38
N GLU A 243 11.41 9.56 8.47
CA GLU A 243 10.39 10.56 8.78
C GLU A 243 9.15 9.94 9.42
N ILE A 244 8.64 8.81 8.91
CA ILE A 244 7.48 8.10 9.48
C ILE A 244 7.83 7.50 10.84
N ILE A 245 9.04 6.95 10.99
CA ILE A 245 9.54 6.44 12.27
C ILE A 245 9.66 7.57 13.30
N ALA A 246 10.16 8.74 12.89
CA ALA A 246 10.25 9.91 13.76
C ALA A 246 8.88 10.41 14.20
N LEU A 247 7.89 10.42 13.30
CA LEU A 247 6.50 10.79 13.62
C LEU A 247 5.87 9.81 14.61
N ALA A 248 6.03 8.51 14.40
CA ALA A 248 5.54 7.49 15.33
C ALA A 248 6.19 7.61 16.72
N SER A 249 7.50 7.86 16.75
CA SER A 249 8.23 8.08 18.02
C SER A 249 7.76 9.35 18.74
N GLN A 250 7.54 10.46 18.01
CA GLN A 250 6.98 11.70 18.56
C GLN A 250 5.55 11.51 19.08
N ALA A 251 4.77 10.63 18.45
CA ALA A 251 3.43 10.23 18.89
C ALA A 251 3.44 9.30 20.12
N GLY A 252 4.60 8.99 20.70
CA GLY A 252 4.73 8.18 21.92
C GLY A 252 4.77 6.68 21.67
N PHE A 253 4.91 6.24 20.41
CA PHE A 253 5.09 4.82 20.09
C PHE A 253 6.55 4.41 20.25
N ARG A 254 6.78 3.23 20.81
CA ARG A 254 8.05 2.51 20.65
C ARG A 254 8.08 1.89 19.26
N CYS A 255 8.99 2.37 18.43
CA CYS A 255 9.09 1.94 17.03
C CYS A 255 10.09 0.79 16.86
N PHE A 256 9.71 -0.20 16.06
CA PHE A 256 10.57 -1.30 15.63
C PHE A 256 10.59 -1.37 14.11
N THR A 257 11.78 -1.40 13.52
CA THR A 257 11.94 -1.43 12.06
C THR A 257 12.20 -2.83 11.51
N ASP A 258 12.32 -3.82 12.40
CA ASP A 258 12.58 -5.20 12.04
C ASP A 258 11.90 -6.18 13.02
N THR A 259 11.55 -7.35 12.48
CA THR A 259 10.85 -8.41 13.21
C THR A 259 11.67 -8.97 14.38
N THR A 260 12.99 -9.06 14.24
CA THR A 260 13.86 -9.69 15.24
C THR A 260 13.93 -8.85 16.51
N THR A 261 14.14 -7.54 16.37
CA THR A 261 14.19 -6.60 17.49
C THR A 261 12.85 -6.49 18.20
N PHE A 262 11.74 -6.49 17.45
CA PHE A 262 10.40 -6.51 18.04
C PHE A 262 10.15 -7.78 18.88
N LYS A 263 10.44 -8.97 18.34
CA LYS A 263 10.26 -10.23 19.08
C LYS A 263 11.11 -10.28 20.35
N ALA A 264 12.36 -9.83 20.27
CA ALA A 264 13.26 -9.77 21.42
C ALA A 264 12.71 -8.84 22.52
N TYR A 265 12.10 -7.72 22.16
CA TYR A 265 11.42 -6.83 23.11
C TYR A 265 10.24 -7.53 23.79
N VAL A 266 9.37 -8.19 23.02
CA VAL A 266 8.21 -8.90 23.58
C VAL A 266 8.64 -9.98 24.58
N GLU A 267 9.64 -10.79 24.23
CA GLU A 267 10.15 -11.85 25.12
C GLU A 267 10.81 -11.29 26.38
N ARG A 268 11.59 -10.21 26.26
CA ARG A 268 12.43 -9.74 27.36
C ARG A 268 11.77 -8.73 28.28
N GLU A 269 10.92 -7.86 27.75
CA GLU A 269 10.36 -6.72 28.48
C GLU A 269 8.84 -6.85 28.69
N VAL A 270 8.11 -7.57 27.83
CA VAL A 270 6.65 -7.71 27.96
C VAL A 270 6.26 -9.00 28.69
N LEU A 271 6.90 -10.12 28.36
CA LEU A 271 6.58 -11.43 28.96
C LEU A 271 7.34 -11.70 30.27
N ASN A 272 8.55 -11.17 30.44
CA ASN A 272 9.35 -11.42 31.65
C ASN A 272 9.02 -10.50 32.84
N ASP A 273 8.46 -9.30 32.60
CA ASP A 273 8.05 -8.37 33.68
C ASP A 273 6.90 -8.92 34.54
N GLY A 274 6.27 -10.03 34.14
CA GLY A 274 5.24 -10.73 34.93
C GLY A 274 5.77 -11.70 36.00
N THR A 275 7.09 -11.86 36.18
CA THR A 275 7.65 -12.91 37.05
C THR A 275 8.41 -12.47 38.31
N GLU A 276 8.57 -11.17 38.56
CA GLU A 276 9.33 -10.70 39.73
C GLU A 276 8.52 -10.17 40.93
N SER A 277 7.18 -10.16 40.90
CA SER A 277 6.39 -9.54 41.99
C SER A 277 5.75 -10.47 43.03
N ASP A 278 6.08 -11.77 43.11
CA ASP A 278 5.37 -12.68 44.04
C ASP A 278 6.27 -13.63 44.87
N LYS A 279 7.45 -13.15 45.29
CA LYS A 279 8.28 -13.85 46.30
C LYS A 279 8.94 -12.88 47.28
N THR A 280 8.15 -12.34 48.20
CA THR A 280 8.52 -11.73 49.50
C THR A 280 7.16 -11.34 50.11
N ASP A 281 6.64 -11.84 51.23
CA ASP A 281 7.18 -12.47 52.42
C ASP A 281 6.11 -13.37 53.04
N PHE A 282 6.46 -14.60 53.42
CA PHE A 282 5.79 -15.27 54.54
C PHE A 282 6.79 -16.26 55.17
N ASN A 283 7.65 -15.75 56.04
CA ASN A 283 8.33 -16.60 57.01
C ASN A 283 8.70 -15.81 58.29
N SER A 284 7.88 -15.99 59.32
CA SER A 284 8.24 -15.82 60.73
C SER A 284 7.20 -16.56 61.56
N SER A 285 7.42 -17.84 61.84
CA SER A 285 8.18 -18.36 63.00
C SER A 285 7.31 -18.47 64.25
N THR A 286 6.85 -19.70 64.49
CA THR A 286 6.47 -20.24 65.79
C THR A 286 7.72 -20.33 66.66
N PHE A 287 7.73 -19.68 67.82
CA PHE A 287 8.21 -20.19 69.12
C PHE A 287 7.73 -19.25 70.23
#